data_AF-A0A818DJP8-F1
#
_entry.id   AF-A0A818DJP8-F1
#
_cell.length_a   1.000
_cell.length_b   1.000
_cell.length_c   1.000
_cell.angle_alpha   90.00
_cell.angle_beta   90.00
_cell.angle_gamma   90.00
#
_symmetry.space_group_name_H-M   'P 1'
#
loop_
_entity.id
_entity.type
_entity.pdbx_description
1 polymer ?
#
loop_
_entity_poly.entity_id
_entity_poly.type
_entity_poly.pdbx_seq_one_letter_code
_entity_poly.pdbx_strand_id
1 'polypeptide(L)'
;MPSTFRCVHWVQAIGWCNNVAWNVGPLTYTQYYAAIERYEWNKLNPCKSIVPIIHLTWNIARNIRVNDRQLFDLIKFILYQSLKYIQSLLSYLEEAFGDNIPIRKQLRATNEPVHYCITCECEVFNILFVTELDRKHVVRCLDCALLHNKQLENIVVLYQFILDDLKTIYEQFQLCFMPISNNKKQIEL
;
A
#
# COMPACT_ATOMS: atom_id res chain seq x y z
N MET A 1 -27.23 2.66 -12.86
CA MET A 1 -27.15 3.32 -11.54
C MET A 1 -25.74 3.85 -11.37
N PRO A 2 -25.53 5.10 -10.93
CA PRO A 2 -24.19 5.56 -10.61
C PRO A 2 -23.68 4.71 -9.45
N SER A 3 -22.51 4.10 -9.61
CA SER A 3 -21.84 3.33 -8.56
C SER A 3 -21.54 4.26 -7.38
N THR A 4 -22.41 4.25 -6.37
CA THR A 4 -22.22 5.03 -5.15
C THR A 4 -21.10 4.40 -4.33
N PHE A 5 -19.90 4.91 -4.50
CA PHE A 5 -18.79 4.60 -3.62
C PHE A 5 -19.12 5.15 -2.21
N ARG A 6 -18.89 4.35 -1.15
CA ARG A 6 -19.19 4.67 0.26
C ARG A 6 -20.66 4.74 0.69
N CYS A 7 -21.57 4.05 -0.01
CA CYS A 7 -22.94 3.92 0.49
C CYS A 7 -22.95 3.13 1.81
N VAL A 8 -23.41 3.75 2.90
CA VAL A 8 -23.77 3.02 4.12
C VAL A 8 -25.07 2.29 3.83
N HIS A 9 -25.06 0.96 3.91
CA HIS A 9 -26.23 0.14 3.63
C HIS A 9 -26.33 -1.02 4.61
N TRP A 10 -27.54 -1.53 4.79
CA TRP A 10 -27.83 -2.79 5.46
C TRP A 10 -28.85 -3.55 4.60
N VAL A 11 -28.92 -4.88 4.77
CA VAL A 11 -29.79 -5.74 3.97
C VAL A 11 -30.47 -6.73 4.89
N GLN A 12 -31.75 -7.00 4.65
CA GLN A 12 -32.53 -8.02 5.36
C GLN A 12 -33.27 -8.89 4.35
N ALA A 13 -33.16 -10.20 4.49
CA ALA A 13 -33.98 -11.14 3.74
C ALA A 13 -35.39 -11.21 4.35
N ILE A 14 -36.42 -11.08 3.51
CA ILE A 14 -37.83 -11.23 3.93
C ILE A 14 -38.31 -12.68 3.78
N GLY A 15 -37.64 -13.48 2.96
CA GLY A 15 -37.93 -14.90 2.75
C GLY A 15 -36.65 -15.70 2.51
N TRP A 16 -36.78 -16.92 1.98
CA TRP A 16 -35.63 -17.77 1.68
C TRP A 16 -34.98 -17.38 0.35
N CYS A 17 -33.71 -16.98 0.41
CA CYS A 17 -32.90 -16.68 -0.76
C CYS A 17 -31.42 -17.00 -0.51
N ASN A 18 -30.66 -17.14 -1.60
CA ASN A 18 -29.21 -17.20 -1.60
C ASN A 18 -28.64 -15.93 -2.25
N ASN A 19 -27.52 -15.44 -1.74
CA ASN A 19 -26.88 -14.22 -2.23
C ASN A 19 -25.39 -14.45 -2.47
N VAL A 20 -24.87 -13.84 -3.53
CA VAL A 20 -23.43 -13.78 -3.84
C VAL A 20 -23.04 -12.31 -3.94
N ALA A 21 -21.94 -11.93 -3.29
CA ALA A 21 -21.45 -10.56 -3.27
C ALA A 21 -19.92 -10.54 -3.35
N TRP A 22 -19.38 -9.51 -4.00
CA TRP A 22 -17.96 -9.19 -4.03
C TRP A 22 -17.77 -7.68 -4.14
N ASN A 23 -16.57 -7.22 -3.78
CA ASN A 23 -16.20 -5.81 -3.89
C ASN A 23 -15.42 -5.58 -5.19
N VAL A 24 -15.61 -4.41 -5.79
CA VAL A 24 -14.81 -3.92 -6.92
C VAL A 24 -14.32 -2.52 -6.61
N GLY A 25 -13.11 -2.19 -7.04
CA GLY A 25 -12.53 -0.86 -6.90
C GLY A 25 -12.25 -0.27 -8.28
N PRO A 26 -13.20 0.47 -8.88
CA PRO A 26 -12.94 1.19 -10.12
C PRO A 26 -11.73 2.12 -9.98
N LEU A 27 -10.83 2.14 -10.96
CA LEU A 27 -9.64 2.98 -10.89
C LEU A 27 -9.98 4.44 -11.23
N THR A 28 -10.63 5.11 -10.29
CA THR A 28 -11.04 6.53 -10.36
C THR A 28 -10.46 7.30 -9.19
N TYR A 29 -10.28 8.61 -9.37
CA TYR A 29 -9.82 9.50 -8.29
C TYR A 29 -10.69 9.36 -7.03
N THR A 30 -12.02 9.44 -7.18
CA THR A 30 -12.95 9.37 -6.04
C THR A 30 -12.85 8.04 -5.30
N GLN A 31 -12.79 6.91 -6.02
CA GLN A 31 -12.64 5.58 -5.41
C GLN A 31 -11.33 5.48 -4.62
N TYR A 32 -10.23 5.92 -5.23
CA TYR A 32 -8.91 5.78 -4.64
C TYR A 32 -8.70 6.73 -3.45
N TYR A 33 -9.09 8.00 -3.59
CA TYR A 33 -9.06 9.00 -2.52
C TYR A 33 -9.78 8.50 -1.27
N ALA A 34 -11.00 8.02 -1.45
CA ALA A 34 -11.79 7.62 -0.31
C ALA A 34 -11.39 6.21 0.23
N ALA A 35 -10.63 5.41 -0.53
CA ALA A 35 -9.93 4.25 0.02
C ALA A 35 -8.76 4.67 0.93
N ILE A 36 -7.97 5.67 0.53
CA ILE A 36 -6.87 6.24 1.33
C ILE A 36 -7.40 6.86 2.62
N GLU A 37 -8.43 7.71 2.55
CA GLU A 37 -9.02 8.32 3.75
C GLU A 37 -9.47 7.26 4.77
N ARG A 38 -10.12 6.19 4.31
CA ARG A 38 -10.52 5.09 5.20
C ARG A 38 -9.30 4.38 5.78
N TYR A 39 -8.28 4.14 4.97
CA TYR A 39 -7.05 3.51 5.42
C TYR A 39 -6.33 4.31 6.50
N GLU A 40 -6.23 5.64 6.36
CA GLU A 40 -5.65 6.49 7.40
C GLU A 40 -6.53 6.59 8.64
N TRP A 41 -7.86 6.66 8.47
CA TRP A 41 -8.80 6.62 9.59
C TRP A 41 -8.67 5.33 10.42
N ASN A 42 -8.51 4.19 9.74
CA ASN A 42 -8.31 2.87 10.34
C ASN A 42 -6.95 2.74 11.06
N LYS A 43 -5.95 3.54 10.70
CA LYS A 43 -4.69 3.59 11.46
C LYS A 43 -4.85 4.37 12.76
N LEU A 44 -5.68 5.42 12.76
CA LEU A 44 -5.99 6.22 13.95
C LEU A 44 -6.94 5.48 14.91
N ASN A 45 -7.86 4.68 14.36
CA ASN A 45 -8.81 3.87 15.11
C ASN A 45 -8.46 2.41 14.88
N PRO A 46 -7.84 1.70 15.84
CA PRO A 46 -7.12 0.44 15.64
C PRO A 46 -8.03 -0.64 15.02
N CYS A 47 -8.13 -0.61 13.71
CA CYS A 47 -9.00 -1.43 12.88
C CYS A 47 -8.18 -1.83 11.67
N LYS A 48 -8.02 -3.12 11.44
CA LYS A 48 -7.30 -3.61 10.26
C LYS A 48 -7.91 -3.10 8.95
N SER A 49 -7.10 -2.44 8.15
CA SER A 49 -7.42 -2.20 6.74
C SER A 49 -7.24 -3.49 5.95
N ILE A 50 -8.33 -4.12 5.54
CA ILE A 50 -8.30 -5.38 4.77
C ILE A 50 -7.62 -5.19 3.41
N VAL A 51 -7.77 -4.00 2.82
CA VAL A 51 -7.08 -3.61 1.59
C VAL A 51 -5.75 -2.95 1.96
N PRO A 52 -4.59 -3.54 1.60
CA PRO A 52 -3.28 -2.97 1.85
C PRO A 52 -3.01 -1.86 0.83
N ILE A 53 -3.35 -0.62 1.19
CA ILE A 53 -3.34 0.50 0.26
C ILE A 53 -1.92 0.79 -0.24
N ILE A 54 -0.89 0.72 0.60
CA ILE A 54 0.48 1.04 0.17
C ILE A 54 0.97 -0.01 -0.83
N HIS A 55 0.82 -1.29 -0.50
CA HIS A 55 1.15 -2.38 -1.41
C HIS A 55 0.38 -2.30 -2.74
N LEU A 56 -0.92 -2.05 -2.68
CA LEU A 56 -1.77 -1.87 -3.86
C LEU A 56 -1.28 -0.69 -4.72
N THR A 57 -0.92 0.43 -4.10
CA THR A 57 -0.43 1.63 -4.79
C THR A 57 0.82 1.34 -5.62
N TRP A 58 1.79 0.63 -5.03
CA TRP A 58 3.01 0.21 -5.74
C TRP A 58 2.70 -0.75 -6.89
N ASN A 59 1.73 -1.65 -6.72
CA ASN A 59 1.29 -2.54 -7.80
C ASN A 59 0.56 -1.79 -8.92
N ILE A 60 -0.25 -0.78 -8.60
CA ILE A 60 -0.88 0.09 -9.61
C ILE A 60 0.21 0.81 -10.41
N ALA A 61 1.18 1.41 -9.72
CA ALA A 61 2.27 2.15 -10.36
C ALA A 61 3.11 1.29 -11.31
N ARG A 62 3.34 0.01 -10.94
CA ARG A 62 4.11 -0.93 -11.75
C ARG A 62 3.34 -1.42 -12.99
N ASN A 63 2.03 -1.61 -12.88
CA ASN A 63 1.29 -2.42 -13.86
C ASN A 63 0.25 -1.63 -14.67
N ILE A 64 -0.13 -0.41 -14.23
CA ILE A 64 -1.26 0.32 -14.80
C ILE A 64 -0.83 1.71 -15.27
N ARG A 65 -1.20 2.03 -16.52
CA ARG A 65 -1.08 3.39 -17.05
C ARG A 65 -2.29 4.21 -16.63
N VAL A 66 -2.06 5.37 -16.01
CA VAL A 66 -3.12 6.28 -15.56
C VAL A 66 -3.17 7.49 -16.48
N ASN A 67 -4.36 7.84 -16.96
CA ASN A 67 -4.61 9.00 -17.81
C ASN A 67 -5.37 10.13 -17.08
N ASP A 68 -6.04 9.82 -15.97
CA ASP A 68 -6.68 10.81 -15.10
C ASP A 68 -5.64 11.56 -14.28
N ARG A 69 -5.61 12.89 -14.42
CA ARG A 69 -4.61 13.73 -13.77
C ARG A 69 -4.71 13.71 -12.25
N GLN A 70 -5.91 13.82 -11.69
CA GLN A 70 -6.11 13.91 -10.24
C GLN A 70 -5.73 12.59 -9.56
N LEU A 71 -6.12 11.47 -10.16
CA LEU A 71 -5.75 10.14 -9.70
C LEU A 71 -4.23 9.93 -9.81
N PHE A 72 -3.62 10.30 -10.93
CA PHE A 72 -2.17 10.23 -11.10
C PHE A 72 -1.43 11.01 -10.02
N ASP A 73 -1.79 12.27 -9.81
CA ASP A 73 -1.14 13.15 -8.83
C ASP A 73 -1.29 12.56 -7.41
N LEU A 74 -2.46 11.99 -7.07
CA LEU A 74 -2.69 11.34 -5.79
C LEU A 74 -1.88 10.05 -5.61
N ILE A 75 -1.84 9.16 -6.61
CA ILE A 75 -1.00 7.96 -6.57
C ILE A 75 0.47 8.35 -6.42
N LYS A 76 0.94 9.31 -7.23
CA LYS A 76 2.32 9.81 -7.19
C LYS A 76 2.67 10.36 -5.82
N PHE A 77 1.76 11.12 -5.19
CA PHE A 77 1.92 11.61 -3.83
C PHE A 77 2.09 10.47 -2.81
N ILE A 78 1.22 9.45 -2.83
CA ILE A 78 1.32 8.31 -1.90
C ILE A 78 2.62 7.52 -2.11
N LEU A 79 3.05 7.30 -3.35
CA LEU A 79 4.33 6.66 -3.65
C LEU A 79 5.51 7.46 -3.08
N TYR A 80 5.51 8.79 -3.26
CA TYR A 80 6.54 9.68 -2.71
C TYR A 80 6.57 9.62 -1.18
N GLN A 81 5.42 9.69 -0.52
CA GLN A 81 5.32 9.58 0.94
C GLN A 81 5.83 8.23 1.44
N SER A 82 5.51 7.14 0.74
CA SER A 82 6.01 5.80 1.05
C SER A 82 7.53 5.70 0.89
N LEU A 83 8.10 6.24 -0.20
CA LEU A 83 9.56 6.29 -0.41
C LEU A 83 10.27 7.08 0.68
N LYS A 84 9.76 8.28 0.97
CA LYS A 84 10.30 9.15 2.02
C LYS A 84 10.29 8.45 3.37
N TYR A 85 9.19 7.78 3.72
CA TYR A 85 9.08 7.01 4.96
C TYR A 85 10.13 5.89 5.03
N ILE A 86 10.28 5.10 3.96
CA ILE A 86 11.28 4.02 3.90
C ILE A 86 12.70 4.57 4.07
N GLN A 87 13.03 5.64 3.35
CA GLN A 87 14.35 6.26 3.43
C GLN A 87 14.64 6.82 4.84
N SER A 88 13.69 7.58 5.41
CA SER A 88 13.82 8.10 6.77
C SER A 88 13.92 6.99 7.82
N LEU A 89 13.20 5.88 7.62
CA LEU A 89 13.26 4.74 8.53
C LEU A 89 14.63 4.05 8.49
N LEU A 90 15.20 3.84 7.30
CA LEU A 90 16.54 3.26 7.18
C LEU A 90 17.61 4.16 7.81
N SER A 91 17.56 5.48 7.54
CA SER A 91 18.48 6.44 8.17
C SER A 91 18.33 6.46 9.69
N TYR A 92 17.09 6.43 10.20
CA TYR A 92 16.85 6.34 11.64
C TYR A 92 17.46 5.08 12.26
N LEU A 93 17.31 3.92 11.62
CA LEU A 93 17.86 2.66 12.13
C LEU A 93 19.39 2.69 12.16
N GLU A 94 20.02 3.22 11.11
CA GLU A 94 21.47 3.40 11.02
C GLU A 94 21.99 4.36 12.10
N GLU A 95 21.34 5.52 12.27
CA GLU A 95 21.74 6.53 13.26
C GLU A 95 21.53 6.08 14.71
N ALA A 96 20.39 5.43 15.01
CA ALA A 96 20.01 5.10 16.38
C ALA A 96 20.64 3.79 16.88
N PHE A 97 20.89 2.82 15.99
CA PHE A 97 21.32 1.48 16.37
C PHE A 97 22.60 1.01 15.68
N GLY A 98 23.02 1.65 14.58
CA GLY A 98 24.17 1.23 13.78
C GLY A 98 24.08 -0.24 13.37
N ASP A 99 25.18 -0.96 13.52
CA ASP A 99 25.28 -2.38 13.17
C ASP A 99 24.67 -3.35 14.21
N ASN A 100 24.10 -2.84 15.31
CA ASN A 100 23.56 -3.69 16.38
C ASN A 100 22.27 -4.42 15.96
N ILE A 101 21.59 -3.94 14.91
CA ILE A 101 20.37 -4.57 14.40
C ILE A 101 20.65 -5.22 13.05
N PRO A 102 20.44 -6.53 12.90
CA PRO A 102 20.65 -7.21 11.63
C PRO A 102 19.56 -6.79 10.63
N ILE A 103 19.92 -5.92 9.70
CA ILE A 103 19.08 -5.57 8.54
C ILE A 103 19.42 -6.52 7.39
N ARG A 104 18.44 -7.28 6.91
CA ARG A 104 18.62 -8.30 5.87
C ARG A 104 17.68 -8.09 4.69
N LYS A 105 18.18 -8.39 3.50
CA LYS A 105 17.36 -8.49 2.30
C LYS A 105 16.55 -9.78 2.35
N GLN A 106 15.22 -9.68 2.24
CA GLN A 106 14.35 -10.83 2.02
C GLN A 106 13.33 -10.49 0.94
N LEU A 107 13.69 -10.82 -0.31
CA LEU A 107 12.80 -10.60 -1.45
C LEU A 107 11.51 -11.41 -1.27
N ARG A 108 10.40 -10.83 -1.74
CA ARG A 108 9.09 -11.47 -1.64
C ARG A 108 9.03 -12.74 -2.48
N ALA A 109 8.45 -13.79 -1.91
CA ALA A 109 8.07 -14.98 -2.66
C ALA A 109 6.87 -14.68 -3.57
N THR A 110 6.72 -15.48 -4.64
CA THR A 110 5.52 -15.43 -5.49
C THR A 110 4.27 -15.69 -4.64
N ASN A 111 3.24 -14.86 -4.77
CA ASN A 111 1.99 -14.94 -4.01
C ASN A 111 2.14 -14.82 -2.48
N GLU A 112 3.25 -14.25 -2.00
CA GLU A 112 3.38 -13.94 -0.59
C GLU A 112 2.27 -12.95 -0.14
N PRO A 113 1.62 -13.17 1.01
CA PRO A 113 0.62 -12.24 1.52
C PRO A 113 1.26 -10.91 1.94
N VAL A 114 0.44 -9.87 2.08
CA VAL A 114 0.90 -8.61 2.66
C VAL A 114 1.00 -8.75 4.17
N HIS A 115 2.04 -8.15 4.75
CA HIS A 115 2.30 -8.20 6.19
C HIS A 115 1.58 -7.09 6.94
N TYR A 116 1.11 -7.43 8.13
CA TYR A 116 0.47 -6.52 9.06
C TYR A 116 1.13 -6.66 10.43
N CYS A 117 1.17 -5.58 11.20
CA CYS A 117 1.68 -5.60 12.55
C CYS A 117 0.79 -6.50 13.42
N ILE A 118 1.39 -7.47 14.13
CA ILE A 118 0.65 -8.37 15.02
C ILE A 118 -0.04 -7.64 16.19
N THR A 119 0.46 -6.45 16.57
CA THR A 119 -0.04 -5.69 17.73
C THR A 119 -1.16 -4.71 17.34
N CYS A 120 -0.94 -3.88 16.31
CA CYS A 120 -1.88 -2.80 15.94
C CYS A 120 -2.57 -2.99 14.59
N GLU A 121 -2.30 -4.11 13.89
CA GLU A 121 -2.90 -4.47 12.61
C GLU A 121 -2.69 -3.46 11.46
N CYS A 122 -1.77 -2.50 11.61
CA CYS A 122 -1.41 -1.62 10.50
C CYS A 122 -0.63 -2.39 9.43
N GLU A 123 -0.77 -1.97 8.17
CA GLU A 123 0.02 -2.51 7.06
C GLU A 123 1.50 -2.19 7.28
N VAL A 124 2.37 -3.21 7.15
CA VAL A 124 3.81 -3.05 7.26
C VAL A 124 4.43 -3.27 5.88
N PHE A 125 4.69 -2.17 5.18
CA PHE A 125 5.22 -2.19 3.82
C PHE A 125 6.75 -2.06 3.80
N ASN A 126 7.39 -2.92 3.01
CA ASN A 126 8.83 -3.00 2.77
C ASN A 126 9.69 -3.40 3.99
N ILE A 127 9.74 -2.58 5.04
CA ILE A 127 10.63 -2.77 6.20
C ILE A 127 9.85 -3.47 7.32
N LEU A 128 10.19 -4.72 7.59
CA LEU A 128 9.52 -5.59 8.55
C LEU A 128 10.39 -5.77 9.79
N PHE A 129 9.82 -5.57 10.98
CA PHE A 129 10.48 -5.89 12.25
C PHE A 129 10.02 -7.28 12.68
N VAL A 130 10.90 -8.27 12.53
CA VAL A 130 10.58 -9.68 12.77
C VAL A 130 11.14 -10.14 14.10
N THR A 131 10.29 -10.80 14.87
CA THR A 131 10.65 -11.44 16.14
C THR A 131 10.07 -12.85 16.20
N GLU A 132 10.66 -13.70 17.01
CA GLU A 132 10.08 -14.98 17.36
C GLU A 132 9.06 -14.82 18.50
N LEU A 133 7.85 -15.34 18.30
CA LEU A 133 6.79 -15.43 19.30
C LEU A 133 6.17 -16.83 19.20
N ASP A 134 6.20 -17.61 20.29
CA ASP A 134 5.70 -18.98 20.33
C ASP A 134 6.22 -19.88 19.18
N ARG A 135 7.53 -19.81 18.91
CA ARG A 135 8.22 -20.53 17.82
C ARG A 135 7.74 -20.16 16.40
N LYS A 136 7.08 -19.01 16.25
CA LYS A 136 6.67 -18.45 14.95
C LYS A 136 7.28 -17.08 14.76
N HIS A 137 7.69 -16.78 13.52
CA HIS A 137 8.12 -15.44 13.16
C HIS A 137 6.89 -14.54 12.97
N VAL A 138 6.84 -13.44 13.69
CA VAL A 138 5.76 -12.43 13.61
C VAL A 138 6.32 -11.08 13.19
N VAL A 139 5.51 -10.32 12.46
CA VAL A 139 5.87 -8.97 11.97
C VAL A 139 5.29 -7.90 12.90
N ARG A 140 6.09 -6.89 13.20
CA ARG A 140 5.67 -5.64 13.85
C ARG A 140 6.01 -4.43 12.96
N CYS A 141 5.27 -3.33 13.16
CA CYS A 141 5.71 -2.01 12.72
C CYS A 141 6.80 -1.48 13.67
N LEU A 142 7.50 -0.41 13.28
CA LEU A 142 8.53 0.22 14.10
C LEU A 142 8.00 0.59 15.49
N ASP A 143 6.87 1.29 15.57
CA ASP A 143 6.34 1.81 16.83
C ASP A 143 6.07 0.67 17.83
N CYS A 144 5.44 -0.41 17.36
CA CYS A 144 5.15 -1.57 18.20
C CYS A 144 6.41 -2.37 18.56
N ALA A 145 7.42 -2.39 17.68
CA ALA A 145 8.70 -3.01 17.98
C ALA A 145 9.44 -2.23 19.08
N LEU A 146 9.51 -0.89 18.99
CA LEU A 146 10.12 -0.02 19.98
C LEU A 146 9.37 0.01 21.31
N LEU A 147 8.03 -0.06 21.28
CA LEU A 147 7.21 -0.17 22.49
C LEU A 147 7.46 -1.48 23.23
N HIS A 148 7.72 -2.57 22.51
CA HIS A 148 8.04 -3.86 23.10
C HIS A 148 9.47 -3.91 23.64
N ASN A 149 10.46 -3.44 22.86
CA ASN A 149 11.84 -3.29 23.31
C ASN A 149 12.48 -2.07 22.63
N LYS A 150 12.84 -1.07 23.43
CA LYS A 150 13.44 0.19 22.95
C LYS A 150 14.80 0.00 22.25
N GLN A 151 15.53 -1.05 22.59
CA GLN A 151 16.83 -1.39 21.98
C GLN A 151 16.69 -2.32 20.76
N LEU A 152 15.46 -2.78 20.45
CA LEU A 152 15.18 -3.75 19.38
C LEU A 152 16.04 -5.02 19.48
N GLU A 153 16.38 -5.46 20.69
CA GLU A 153 17.12 -6.71 20.91
C GLU A 153 16.30 -7.92 20.43
N ASN A 154 16.98 -8.92 19.87
CA ASN A 154 16.37 -10.13 19.30
C ASN A 154 15.37 -9.84 18.16
N ILE A 155 15.49 -8.69 17.49
CA ILE A 155 14.72 -8.34 16.31
C ILE A 155 15.60 -8.47 15.07
N VAL A 156 15.06 -9.06 14.01
CA VAL A 156 15.66 -9.01 12.68
C VAL A 156 14.84 -8.07 11.82
N VAL A 157 15.48 -7.07 11.21
CA VAL A 157 14.82 -6.17 10.28
C VAL A 157 14.98 -6.72 8.87
N LEU A 158 13.87 -6.87 8.16
CA LEU A 158 13.87 -7.34 6.78
C LEU A 158 13.42 -6.22 5.86
N TYR A 159 14.06 -6.04 4.70
CA TYR A 159 13.52 -5.25 3.62
C TYR A 159 13.13 -6.13 2.43
N GLN A 160 11.93 -5.90 1.88
CA GLN A 160 11.33 -6.72 0.84
C GLN A 160 11.55 -6.22 -0.58
N PHE A 161 11.75 -4.92 -0.73
CA PHE A 161 11.97 -4.22 -1.99
C PHE A 161 13.22 -3.36 -1.86
N ILE A 162 14.08 -3.42 -2.88
CA ILE A 162 15.28 -2.58 -2.93
C ILE A 162 14.83 -1.13 -3.13
N LEU A 163 15.39 -0.20 -2.37
CA LEU A 163 15.00 1.21 -2.43
C LEU A 163 15.17 1.79 -3.83
N ASP A 164 16.23 1.42 -4.54
CA ASP A 164 16.48 1.91 -5.91
C ASP A 164 15.46 1.37 -6.92
N ASP A 165 15.01 0.12 -6.79
CA ASP A 165 13.92 -0.43 -7.62
C ASP A 165 12.62 0.38 -7.40
N LEU A 166 12.33 0.75 -6.15
CA LEU A 166 11.17 1.58 -5.82
C LEU A 166 11.31 2.99 -6.40
N LYS A 167 12.51 3.59 -6.37
CA LYS A 167 12.77 4.88 -7.03
C LYS A 167 12.55 4.78 -8.54
N THR A 168 13.05 3.72 -9.17
CA THR A 168 12.84 3.49 -10.61
C THR A 168 11.35 3.35 -10.96
N ILE A 169 10.58 2.57 -10.19
CA ILE A 169 9.12 2.46 -10.40
C ILE A 169 8.45 3.83 -10.23
N TYR A 170 8.83 4.58 -9.19
CA TYR A 170 8.32 5.92 -8.97
C TYR A 170 8.63 6.82 -10.17
N GLU A 171 9.86 6.89 -10.65
CA GLU A 171 10.26 7.73 -11.79
C GLU A 171 9.55 7.34 -13.08
N GLN A 172 9.38 6.04 -13.35
CA GLN A 172 8.71 5.53 -14.54
C GLN A 172 7.19 5.72 -14.51
N PHE A 173 6.58 5.86 -13.32
CA PHE A 173 5.16 6.14 -13.21
C PHE A 173 4.84 7.56 -13.69
N GLN A 174 4.39 7.68 -14.93
CA GLN A 174 4.11 8.93 -15.62
C GLN A 174 2.65 8.98 -16.11
N LEU A 175 2.12 10.20 -16.22
CA LEU A 175 0.79 10.43 -16.74
C LEU A 175 0.73 10.03 -18.22
N CYS A 176 -0.21 9.16 -18.57
CA CYS A 176 -0.40 8.71 -19.94
C CYS A 176 -1.34 9.66 -20.68
N PHE A 177 -0.81 10.36 -21.68
CA PHE A 177 -1.63 11.12 -22.63
C PHE A 177 -2.09 10.19 -23.75
N MET A 178 -3.41 10.08 -23.95
CA MET A 178 -3.94 9.42 -25.13
C MET A 178 -3.55 10.24 -26.36
N PRO A 179 -3.00 9.62 -27.44
CA PRO A 179 -2.79 10.34 -28.68
C PRO A 179 -4.12 10.86 -29.21
N ILE A 180 -4.19 12.16 -29.52
CA ILE A 180 -5.35 12.75 -30.20
C ILE A 180 -5.41 12.12 -31.60
N SER A 181 -6.39 11.25 -31.86
CA SER A 181 -6.67 10.77 -33.20
C SER A 181 -7.17 11.95 -34.05
N ASN A 182 -6.28 12.56 -34.82
CA ASN A 182 -6.63 13.57 -35.82
C ASN A 182 -7.40 12.93 -36.98
N ASN A 183 -8.68 12.66 -36.80
CA ASN A 183 -9.59 12.37 -37.92
C ASN A 183 -10.00 13.67 -38.60
N LYS A 184 -9.07 14.32 -39.32
CA LYS A 184 -9.43 15.23 -40.41
C LYS A 184 -9.70 14.36 -41.64
N LYS A 185 -10.97 14.03 -41.87
CA LYS A 185 -11.42 13.54 -43.18
C LYS A 185 -11.04 14.60 -44.22
N GLN A 186 -10.12 14.26 -45.13
CA GLN A 186 -10.03 14.95 -46.42
C GLN A 186 -11.37 14.74 -47.13
N ILE A 187 -12.15 15.80 -47.21
CA ILE A 187 -13.21 15.93 -48.20
C ILE A 187 -12.46 16.46 -49.43
N GLU A 188 -12.12 15.57 -50.36
CA GLU A 188 -11.79 15.97 -51.73
C GLU A 188 -13.10 16.06 -52.51
N LEU A 189 -13.36 17.26 -53.05
CA LEU A 189 -14.36 17.56 -54.07
C LEU A 189 -13.77 17.24 -55.45
#